data_AF-A0A5J4QX08-F1
#
_entry.id   AF-A0A5J4QX08-F1
#
_cell.length_a   1.000
_cell.length_b   1.000
_cell.length_c   1.000
_cell.angle_alpha   90.00
_cell.angle_beta   90.00
_cell.angle_gamma   90.00
#
_symmetry.space_group_name_H-M   'P 1'
#
loop_
_entity.id
_entity.type
_entity.pdbx_description
1 polymer ?
#
loop_
_entity_poly.entity_id
_entity_poly.type
_entity_poly.pdbx_seq_one_letter_code
_entity_poly.pdbx_strand_id
1 'polypeptide(L)'
;MDIALYLLPVTLGDTPLDAVLPPYNRDIILTIKHFIVEDVRSTRRFLKKVDKDIDIDSLTFYPLNKHSSSEDVSGYLQPLIEGHS
;
A
#
# COMPACT_ATOMS: atom_id res chain seq x y z
N MET A 1 7.52 14.16 -3.94
CA MET A 1 6.42 13.39 -3.36
C MET A 1 6.21 13.91 -1.97
N ASP A 2 4.96 14.16 -1.60
CA ASP A 2 4.64 14.71 -0.29
C ASP A 2 4.55 13.58 0.73
N ILE A 3 5.01 13.87 1.95
CA ILE A 3 4.83 13.01 3.12
C ILE A 3 3.35 13.08 3.48
N ALA A 4 2.60 12.06 3.06
CA ALA A 4 1.16 12.02 3.21
C ALA A 4 0.66 10.58 3.33
N LEU A 5 -0.52 10.42 3.92
CA LEU A 5 -1.25 9.17 3.90
C LEU A 5 -2.05 9.06 2.59
N TYR A 6 -1.63 8.15 1.72
CA TYR A 6 -2.30 7.91 0.44
C TYR A 6 -3.37 6.83 0.58
N LEU A 7 -4.61 7.13 0.18
CA LEU A 7 -5.65 6.13 0.00
C LEU A 7 -5.58 5.59 -1.43
N LEU A 8 -5.05 4.37 -1.56
CA LEU A 8 -4.85 3.72 -2.86
C LEU A 8 -6.06 2.81 -3.17
N PRO A 9 -6.82 3.10 -4.25
CA PRO A 9 -7.93 2.24 -4.63
C PRO A 9 -7.44 0.90 -5.16
N VAL A 10 -8.21 -0.16 -4.86
CA VAL A 10 -8.03 -1.50 -5.42
C VAL A 10 -9.13 -1.80 -6.44
N THR A 11 -8.92 -2.79 -7.29
CA THR A 11 -9.93 -3.19 -8.30
C THR A 11 -11.10 -3.92 -7.65
N LEU A 12 -12.32 -3.70 -8.15
CA LEU A 12 -13.54 -4.39 -7.71
C LEU A 12 -13.75 -5.77 -8.39
N GLY A 13 -12.70 -6.33 -8.98
CA GLY A 13 -12.76 -7.57 -9.74
C GLY A 13 -11.47 -7.82 -10.54
N ASP A 14 -11.53 -8.78 -11.45
CA ASP A 14 -10.40 -9.12 -12.32
C ASP A 14 -10.45 -8.28 -13.60
N THR A 15 -10.07 -7.01 -13.46
CA THR A 15 -9.94 -6.06 -14.56
C THR A 15 -8.48 -5.64 -14.67
N PRO A 16 -7.93 -5.49 -15.88
CA PRO A 16 -6.58 -4.95 -16.05
C PRO A 16 -6.43 -3.60 -15.32
N LEU A 17 -5.30 -3.42 -14.62
CA LEU A 17 -5.11 -2.24 -13.77
C LEU A 17 -5.13 -0.94 -14.58
N ASP A 18 -4.53 -0.95 -15.77
CA ASP A 18 -4.48 0.18 -16.70
C ASP A 18 -5.85 0.60 -17.24
N ALA A 19 -6.85 -0.28 -17.18
CA ALA A 19 -8.22 0.05 -17.57
C ALA A 19 -9.00 0.80 -16.48
N VAL A 20 -8.54 0.77 -15.22
CA VAL A 20 -9.31 1.27 -14.06
C VAL A 20 -8.52 2.16 -13.10
N LEU A 21 -7.19 2.12 -13.16
CA LEU A 21 -6.29 2.96 -12.36
C LEU A 21 -5.55 3.93 -13.27
N PRO A 22 -5.62 5.25 -12.96
CA PRO A 22 -4.78 6.23 -13.62
C PRO A 22 -3.29 5.88 -13.48
N PRO A 23 -2.44 6.18 -14.49
CA PRO A 23 -0.99 5.96 -14.42
C PRO A 23 -0.34 6.59 -13.18
N TYR A 24 -0.85 7.75 -12.76
CA TYR A 24 -0.38 8.45 -11.56
C TYR A 24 -0.42 7.59 -10.29
N ASN A 25 -1.44 6.72 -10.14
CA ASN A 25 -1.53 5.83 -8.99
C ASN A 25 -0.36 4.86 -8.95
N ARG A 26 0.04 4.32 -10.10
CA ARG A 26 1.21 3.45 -10.22
C ARG A 26 2.49 4.20 -9.81
N ASP A 27 2.65 5.43 -10.29
CA ASP A 27 3.83 6.24 -9.98
C ASP A 27 3.95 6.52 -8.46
N ILE A 28 2.82 6.81 -7.80
CA ILE A 28 2.74 6.97 -6.34
C ILE A 28 3.01 5.66 -5.60
N ILE A 29 2.50 4.52 -6.08
CA ILE A 29 2.72 3.22 -5.44
C ILE A 29 4.21 2.85 -5.42
N LEU A 30 4.94 3.17 -6.49
CA LEU A 30 6.33 2.77 -6.66
C LEU A 30 7.32 3.48 -5.73
N THR A 31 6.92 4.58 -5.12
CA THR A 31 7.74 5.37 -4.21
C THR A 31 7.46 5.08 -2.73
N ILE A 32 6.35 4.40 -2.43
CA ILE A 32 5.90 4.09 -1.06
C ILE A 32 6.60 2.83 -0.55
N LYS A 33 7.08 2.88 0.70
CA LYS A 33 7.70 1.74 1.39
C LYS A 33 6.85 1.16 2.51
N HIS A 34 5.88 1.92 3.01
CA HIS A 34 5.05 1.54 4.14
C HIS A 34 3.58 1.40 3.72
N PHE A 35 3.01 0.21 3.89
CA PHE A 35 1.63 -0.09 3.48
C PHE A 35 0.78 -0.58 4.66
N ILE A 36 -0.30 0.13 4.97
CA ILE A 36 -1.36 -0.36 5.87
C ILE A 36 -2.35 -1.16 5.02
N VAL A 37 -2.60 -2.42 5.37
CA VAL A 37 -3.29 -3.38 4.48
C VAL A 37 -4.23 -4.31 5.23
N GLU A 38 -5.36 -4.67 4.62
CA GLU A 38 -6.28 -5.65 5.23
C GLU A 38 -5.74 -7.08 5.18
N ASP A 39 -5.10 -7.46 4.06
CA ASP A 39 -4.50 -8.78 3.84
C ASP A 39 -3.19 -8.66 3.07
N VAL A 40 -2.08 -8.96 3.74
CA VAL A 40 -0.72 -8.87 3.18
C VAL A 40 -0.58 -9.69 1.89
N ARG A 41 -1.21 -10.86 1.82
CA ARG A 41 -1.05 -11.77 0.68
C ARG A 41 -1.65 -11.20 -0.59
N SER A 42 -2.84 -10.61 -0.51
CA SER A 42 -3.54 -9.96 -1.61
C SER A 42 -2.85 -8.67 -2.04
N THR A 43 -2.37 -7.86 -1.09
CA THR A 43 -1.60 -6.65 -1.40
C THR A 43 -0.31 -6.97 -2.14
N ARG A 44 0.45 -7.99 -1.71
CA ARG A 44 1.68 -8.41 -2.42
C ARG A 44 1.39 -8.78 -3.89
N ARG A 45 0.26 -9.45 -4.15
CA ARG A 45 -0.18 -9.76 -5.52
C ARG A 45 -0.56 -8.51 -6.30
N PHE A 46 -1.28 -7.58 -5.68
CA PHE A 46 -1.66 -6.31 -6.29
C PHE A 46 -0.43 -5.50 -6.69
N LEU A 47 0.54 -5.32 -5.79
CA LEU A 47 1.79 -4.60 -6.07
C LEU A 47 2.58 -5.25 -7.21
N LYS A 48 2.64 -6.58 -7.26
CA LYS A 48 3.26 -7.29 -8.41
C LYS A 48 2.50 -7.16 -9.72
N LYS A 49 1.18 -6.93 -9.69
CA LYS A 49 0.39 -6.58 -10.89
C LYS A 49 0.68 -5.15 -11.34
N VAL A 50 0.86 -4.22 -10.40
CA VAL A 50 1.22 -2.81 -10.67
C VAL A 50 2.61 -2.73 -11.30
N ASP A 51 3.57 -3.46 -10.73
CA ASP A 51 4.91 -3.57 -11.26
C ASP A 51 5.56 -4.90 -10.84
N LYS A 52 6.03 -5.67 -11.83
CA LYS A 52 6.65 -6.98 -11.58
C LYS A 52 8.02 -6.85 -10.91
N ASP A 53 8.69 -5.70 -11.07
CA ASP A 53 10.05 -5.45 -10.60
C ASP A 53 10.09 -4.83 -9.20
N ILE A 54 8.93 -4.53 -8.59
CA ILE A 54 8.87 -4.11 -7.18
C ILE A 54 9.57 -5.14 -6.29
N ASP A 55 10.54 -4.68 -5.50
CA ASP A 55 11.13 -5.47 -4.42
C ASP A 55 10.17 -5.48 -3.22
N ILE A 56 9.35 -6.52 -3.14
CA ILE A 56 8.36 -6.70 -2.09
C ILE A 56 9.00 -6.92 -0.72
N ASP A 57 10.19 -7.50 -0.67
CA ASP A 57 10.86 -7.81 0.60
C ASP A 57 11.49 -6.55 1.22
N SER A 58 11.64 -5.47 0.44
CA SER A 58 11.99 -4.12 0.93
C SER A 58 10.82 -3.34 1.53
N LEU A 59 9.58 -3.85 1.43
CA LEU A 59 8.38 -3.14 1.86
C LEU A 59 7.96 -3.57 3.27
N THR A 60 7.43 -2.62 4.04
CA THR A 60 6.85 -2.88 5.35
C THR A 60 5.32 -2.91 5.26
N PHE A 61 4.71 -3.97 5.76
CA PHE A 61 3.26 -4.13 5.79
C PHE A 61 2.72 -4.09 7.21
N TYR A 62 1.67 -3.31 7.42
CA TYR A 62 0.96 -3.17 8.68
C TYR A 62 -0.46 -3.72 8.52
N PRO A 63 -0.75 -4.94 9.01
CA PRO A 63 -2.08 -5.53 8.87
C PRO A 63 -3.13 -4.77 9.70
N LEU A 64 -4.19 -4.30 9.05
CA LEU A 64 -5.34 -3.65 9.66
C LEU A 64 -6.58 -4.53 9.47
N ASN A 65 -6.99 -5.23 10.52
CA ASN A 65 -8.16 -6.11 10.49
C ASN A 65 -8.99 -6.00 11.78
N LYS A 66 -10.10 -6.74 11.85
CA LYS A 66 -11.04 -6.71 13.00
C LYS A 66 -10.42 -7.10 14.35
N HIS A 67 -9.20 -7.64 14.36
CA HIS A 67 -8.45 -8.02 15.56
C HIS A 67 -7.31 -7.04 15.89
N SER A 68 -7.06 -6.03 15.05
CA SER A 68 -6.09 -4.96 15.33
C SER A 68 -6.59 -4.12 16.49
N SER A 69 -5.76 -3.95 17.53
CA SER A 69 -6.08 -3.06 18.63
C SER A 69 -5.89 -1.60 18.21
N SER A 70 -6.53 -0.67 18.92
CA SER A 70 -6.30 0.77 18.69
C SER A 70 -4.84 1.18 18.92
N GLU A 71 -4.12 0.44 19.75
CA GLU A 71 -2.69 0.64 20.05
C GLU A 71 -1.80 0.19 18.88
N ASP A 72 -2.17 -0.90 18.18
CA ASP A 72 -1.46 -1.31 16.96
C ASP A 72 -1.61 -0.23 15.88
N VAL A 73 -2.84 0.27 15.69
CA VAL A 73 -3.17 1.22 14.62
C VAL A 73 -2.49 2.58 14.83
N SER A 74 -2.33 3.04 16.07
CA SER A 74 -1.63 4.29 16.35
C SER A 74 -0.15 4.22 15.98
N GLY A 75 0.49 3.06 16.18
CA GLY A 75 1.87 2.82 15.76
C GLY A 75 2.07 2.79 14.25
N TYR A 76 1.04 2.50 13.45
CA TYR A 76 1.17 2.39 11.99
C TYR A 76 1.46 3.72 11.30
N LEU A 77 1.11 4.84 11.93
CA LEU A 77 1.39 6.18 11.41
C LEU A 77 2.76 6.71 11.84
N GLN A 78 3.50 5.98 12.68
CA GLN A 78 4.82 6.39 13.13
C GLN A 78 5.80 6.66 11.97
N PRO A 79 5.86 5.82 10.90
CA PRO A 79 6.71 6.12 9.75
C PRO A 79 6.34 7.45 9.09
N LEU A 80 5.03 7.76 9.00
CA LEU A 80 4.56 9.01 8.41
C LEU A 80 4.99 10.22 9.24
N ILE A 81 4.93 10.12 10.57
CA ILE A 81 5.39 11.17 11.50
C ILE A 81 6.91 11.38 11.38
N GLU A 82 7.66 10.31 11.12
CA GLU A 82 9.12 10.33 10.90
C GLU A 82 9.50 10.80 9.48
N GLY A 83 8.52 11.10 8.62
CA GLY A 83 8.73 11.62 7.28
C GLY A 83 8.89 10.56 6.20
N HIS A 84 8.55 9.31 6.49
CA HIS A 84 8.50 8.22 5.53
C HIS A 84 7.18 8.21 4.74
N SER A 85 7.28 7.70 3.51
CA SER A 85 6.16 7.37 2.62
C SER A 85 6.25 5.89 2.30
#